data_AF-A0A662UWT8-F1
#
_entry.id   AF-A0A662UWT8-F1
#
_cell.length_a   1.000
_cell.length_b   1.000
_cell.length_c   1.000
_cell.angle_alpha   90.00
_cell.angle_beta   90.00
_cell.angle_gamma   90.00
#
_symmetry.space_group_name_H-M   'P 1'
#
loop_
_entity.id
_entity.type
_entity.pdbx_description
1 polymer ?
#
loop_
_entity_poly.entity_id
_entity_poly.type
_entity_poly.pdbx_seq_one_letter_code
_entity_poly.pdbx_strand_id
1 'polypeptide(L)' 'MAALKLQKKLQKVGGSKALIIPNIWLQHWKNEAGKEPEIVEIVIDNGDLKITPIFDSKE' A
#
# COMPACT_ATOMS: atom_id res chain seq x y z
N MET A 1 -17.81 -5.97 10.54
CA MET A 1 -16.38 -6.12 10.87
C MET A 1 -15.78 -4.74 11.07
N ALA A 2 -14.98 -4.51 12.11
CA ALA A 2 -14.35 -3.22 12.35
C ALA A 2 -13.18 -2.99 11.39
N ALA A 3 -13.06 -1.79 10.82
CA ALA A 3 -11.93 -1.42 9.99
C ALA A 3 -10.66 -1.28 10.86
N LEU A 4 -9.58 -1.97 10.48
CA LEU A 4 -8.29 -1.84 11.14
C LEU A 4 -7.72 -0.43 10.89
N LYS A 5 -7.76 0.45 11.89
CA LYS A 5 -7.20 1.81 11.77
C LYS A 5 -5.75 1.83 12.27
N LEU A 6 -4.80 2.02 11.37
CA LEU A 6 -3.37 2.12 11.67
C LEU A 6 -2.88 3.54 11.43
N GLN A 7 -2.31 4.18 12.46
CA GLN A 7 -1.59 5.45 12.30
C GLN A 7 -0.11 5.17 12.03
N LYS A 8 0.44 5.79 10.98
CA LYS A 8 1.85 5.64 10.60
C LYS A 8 2.52 7.00 10.46
N LYS A 9 3.74 7.11 10.98
CA LYS A 9 4.57 8.31 10.85
C LYS A 9 5.18 8.35 9.46
N LEU A 10 5.13 9.51 8.81
CA LEU A 10 5.90 9.76 7.58
C LEU A 10 7.39 9.70 7.90
N GLN A 11 8.14 8.96 7.09
CA GLN A 11 9.58 8.89 7.20
C GLN A 11 10.25 9.75 6.12
N LYS A 12 11.43 10.28 6.41
CA LYS A 12 12.23 10.97 5.41
C LYS A 12 13.15 9.95 4.74
N VAL A 13 13.03 9.81 3.42
CA VAL A 13 13.87 8.93 2.60
C VAL A 13 14.50 9.80 1.52
N GLY A 14 15.82 10.04 1.65
CA GLY A 14 16.52 11.03 0.83
C GLY A 14 15.92 12.43 0.95
N GLY A 15 15.58 13.04 -0.19
CA GLY A 15 14.90 14.34 -0.28
C GLY A 15 13.38 14.29 -0.11
N SER A 16 12.78 13.11 0.06
CA SER A 16 11.33 12.90 -0.02
C SER A 16 10.73 12.43 1.31
N LYS A 17 9.41 12.60 1.47
CA LYS A 17 8.63 11.94 2.53
C LYS A 17 8.06 10.62 1.98
N ALA A 18 8.21 9.55 2.73
CA ALA A 18 7.71 8.22 2.38
C ALA A 18 6.80 7.67 3.49
N LEU A 19 5.77 6.92 3.09
CA LEU A 19 5.00 6.06 3.96
C LEU A 19 5.51 4.62 3.78
N ILE A 20 5.86 3.95 4.87
CA ILE A 20 6.26 2.53 4.79
C ILE A 20 5.00 1.66 4.81
N ILE A 21 4.84 0.84 3.77
CA ILE A 21 3.85 -0.24 3.74
C ILE A 21 4.31 -1.34 4.70
N PRO A 22 3.57 -1.62 5.79
CA PRO A 22 3.95 -2.66 6.73
C PRO A 22 3.88 -4.05 6.09
N ASN A 23 4.79 -4.94 6.48
CA ASN A 23 4.83 -6.32 5.95
C ASN A 23 3.49 -7.05 6.08
N ILE A 24 2.70 -6.79 7.13
CA ILE A 24 1.38 -7.41 7.31
C ILE A 24 0.41 -7.10 6.16
N TRP A 25 0.51 -5.91 5.53
CA TRP A 25 -0.32 -5.56 4.38
C TRP A 25 0.15 -6.28 3.12
N LEU A 26 1.47 -6.38 2.92
CA LEU A 26 2.05 -7.16 1.82
C LEU A 26 1.65 -8.63 1.90
N GLN A 27 1.73 -9.22 3.11
CA GLN A 27 1.30 -10.60 3.34
C GLN A 27 -0.20 -10.78 3.09
N HIS A 28 -1.03 -9.83 3.54
CA HIS A 28 -2.46 -9.87 3.30
C HIS A 28 -2.78 -9.86 1.79
N TRP A 29 -2.22 -8.92 1.05
CA TRP A 29 -2.36 -8.83 -0.41
C TRP A 29 -1.84 -10.08 -1.13
N LYS A 30 -0.68 -10.60 -0.72
CA LYS A 30 -0.12 -11.84 -1.25
C LYS A 30 -1.02 -13.04 -1.00
N ASN A 31 -1.60 -13.15 0.19
CA ASN A 31 -2.50 -14.25 0.55
C ASN A 31 -3.81 -14.20 -0.26
N GLU A 32 -4.29 -13.01 -0.60
CA GLU A 32 -5.50 -12.84 -1.41
C GLU A 32 -5.25 -13.12 -2.90
N ALA A 33 -4.11 -12.70 -3.45
CA ALA A 33 -3.79 -12.84 -4.88
C ALA A 33 -2.92 -14.06 -5.23
N GLY A 34 -2.36 -14.75 -4.24
CA GLY A 34 -1.42 -15.87 -4.43
C GLY A 34 -0.01 -15.48 -4.91
N LYS A 35 0.26 -14.18 -5.13
CA LYS A 35 1.55 -13.64 -5.57
C LYS A 35 1.81 -12.26 -4.95
N GLU A 36 3.07 -11.84 -4.92
CA GLU A 36 3.43 -10.52 -4.38
C GLU A 36 3.05 -9.40 -5.37
N PRO A 37 2.59 -8.23 -4.89
CA PRO A 37 2.31 -7.10 -5.75
C PRO A 37 3.60 -6.50 -6.28
N GLU A 38 3.67 -6.29 -7.59
CA GLU A 38 4.84 -5.70 -8.26
C GLU A 38 4.76 -4.17 -8.29
N ILE A 39 3.54 -3.65 -8.39
CA ILE A 39 3.24 -2.22 -8.50
C ILE A 39 2.10 -1.89 -7.52
N VAL A 40 2.07 -0.65 -7.02
CA VAL A 40 0.92 -0.11 -6.29
C VAL A 40 0.39 1.13 -7.00
N GLU A 41 -0.92 1.19 -7.20
CA GLU A 41 -1.61 2.40 -7.62
C GLU A 41 -1.89 3.27 -6.39
N ILE A 42 -1.64 4.58 -6.50
CA ILE A 42 -1.91 5.55 -5.43
C ILE A 42 -2.82 6.64 -5.98
N VAL A 43 -4.01 6.77 -5.39
CA VAL A 43 -5.01 7.78 -5.75
C VAL A 43 -5.35 8.63 -4.54
N ILE A 44 -5.50 9.94 -4.74
CA ILE A 44 -6.03 10.85 -3.72
C ILE A 44 -7.52 11.07 -4.04
N ASP A 45 -8.38 10.69 -3.11
CA ASP A 45 -9.83 10.83 -3.23
C ASP A 45 -10.41 11.37 -1.93
N ASN A 46 -11.11 12.51 -1.99
CA ASN A 46 -11.68 13.20 -0.82
C ASN A 46 -10.69 13.48 0.32
N GLY A 47 -9.41 13.69 -0.01
CA GLY A 47 -8.34 13.92 0.97
C GLY A 47 -7.76 12.64 1.59
N ASP A 48 -8.30 11.48 1.24
CA ASP A 48 -7.75 10.18 1.61
C ASP A 48 -6.81 9.66 0.53
N LEU A 49 -5.71 9.04 0.95
CA LEU A 49 -4.80 8.29 0.09
C LEU A 49 -5.27 6.84 0.00
N LYS A 50 -5.74 6.43 -1.18
CA LYS A 50 -6.09 5.04 -1.50
C LYS A 50 -4.88 4.39 -2.19
N ILE A 51 -4.44 3.25 -1.65
CA ILE A 51 -3.31 2.47 -2.18
C ILE A 51 -3.83 1.09 -2.56
N THR A 52 -3.71 0.73 -3.84
CA THR A 52 -4.23 -0.53 -4.39
C THR A 52 -3.09 -1.35 -4.98
N PRO A 53 -2.88 -2.62 -4.59
CA PRO A 53 -1.88 -3.48 -5.22
C PRO A 53 -2.27 -3.85 -6.66
N ILE A 54 -1.30 -3.81 -7.57
CA ILE A 54 -1.43 -4.31 -8.95
C ILE A 54 -0.56 -5.58 -9.06
N PHE A 55 -1.19 -6.64 -9.55
CA PHE A 55 -0.63 -7.98 -9.60
C PHE A 55 -0.27 -8.46 -11.02
N ASP A 56 -0.83 -7.83 -12.05
CA ASP A 56 -0.52 -8.12 -13.46
C ASP A 56 -0.16 -6.81 -14.17
N SER A 57 1.13 -6.63 -14.47
CA SER A 57 1.55 -5.65 -15.47
C SER A 57 1.33 -6.29 -16.84
N LYS A 58 0.19 -6.00 -17.48
CA LYS A 58 0.08 -6.22 -18.92
C LYS A 58 0.96 -5.16 -19.60
N GLU A 59 2.22 -5.50 -19.82
CA GLU A 59 3.00 -4.93 -20.93
C GLU A 59 2.40 -5.36 -22.27
#